data_AF-A0A4V2X9F1-F1
#
_entry.id   AF-A0A4V2X9F1-F1
#
_cell.length_a   1.000
_cell.length_b   1.000
_cell.length_c   1.000
_cell.angle_alpha   90.00
_cell.angle_beta   90.00
_cell.angle_gamma   90.00
#
_symmetry.space_group_name_H-M   'P 1'
#
loop_
_entity.id
_entity.type
_entity.pdbx_description
1 polymer ?
#
loop_
_entity_poly.entity_id
_entity_poly.type
_entity_poly.pdbx_seq_one_letter_code
_entity_poly.pdbx_strand_id
1 'polypeptide(L)'
;MSSFIASQRNVLMYVVAIFLLAGAIYASFFFWRSQRMSTNWMGPFLSAAQHLQPGERTFLIDLEDVLRFKSLDNVVQEDAYHFAQSTNTQPYIYDPIGYPYLIKAATLLFPWAGNQLAIILLQCLVHSLLCICVFTAPGLPMGFRMLFFGFYALNPLILRFVIFNHYYFWQAIPSFWLLFGALGIRAKFGWAVLFLTLPLVLLARPTTLFICLFCLLVLYRFGPKARALGYTIFFITTVTFLYVPNQKNPWHTMYVGIGGYSNPTGIKLSDESGYALFEENTGKLLNASTGGNYFEPKVQNTYHMLTRQAYLSAWKQHPFLLIKNSVVYFFGAFSLGYINKAPDWLNYFLAATGFLYFVFLLYKRKYWLLAASTITVIGFAPYYPPIQAYMYGNYLLLIWALIEVILPFFPKSWSDTNPADS
;
A
#
# COMPACT_ATOMS: atom_id res chain seq x y z
N MET A 1 8.64 -22.26 40.47
CA MET A 1 9.82 -21.40 40.21
C MET A 1 10.14 -21.29 38.71
N SER A 2 10.16 -22.40 37.96
CA SER A 2 10.38 -22.38 36.49
C SER A 2 9.32 -21.61 35.68
N SER A 3 8.04 -21.73 36.03
CA SER A 3 6.94 -20.99 35.37
C SER A 3 7.01 -19.47 35.58
N PHE A 4 7.42 -19.04 36.77
CA PHE A 4 7.60 -17.62 37.10
C PHE A 4 8.77 -17.00 36.32
N ILE A 5 9.91 -17.70 36.25
CA ILE A 5 11.08 -17.25 35.48
C ILE A 5 10.76 -17.19 33.97
N ALA A 6 10.03 -18.17 33.45
CA ALA A 6 9.58 -18.17 32.05
C ALA A 6 8.63 -17.00 31.74
N SER A 7 7.71 -16.68 32.66
CA SER A 7 6.80 -15.54 32.54
C SER A 7 7.57 -14.21 32.51
N GLN A 8 8.51 -14.00 33.44
CA GLN A 8 9.32 -12.77 33.46
C GLN A 8 10.18 -12.61 32.20
N ARG A 9 10.75 -13.71 31.68
CA ARG A 9 11.52 -13.69 30.43
C ARG A 9 10.67 -13.24 29.24
N ASN A 10 9.44 -13.74 29.13
CA ASN A 10 8.54 -13.37 28.05
C ASN A 10 8.14 -11.89 28.13
N VAL A 11 7.85 -11.38 29.33
CA VAL A 11 7.56 -9.96 29.54
C VAL A 11 8.74 -9.08 29.12
N LEU A 12 9.96 -9.40 29.57
CA LEU A 12 11.15 -8.65 29.20
C LEU A 12 11.35 -8.62 27.67
N MET A 13 11.19 -9.75 27.00
CA MET A 13 11.31 -9.84 25.54
C MET A 13 10.25 -8.98 24.83
N TYR A 14 9.00 -8.96 25.30
CA TYR A 14 7.97 -8.10 24.73
C TYR A 14 8.28 -6.62 24.92
N VAL A 15 8.76 -6.23 26.10
CA VAL A 15 9.20 -4.86 26.39
C VAL A 15 10.35 -4.46 25.46
N VAL A 16 11.37 -5.31 25.31
CA VAL A 16 12.49 -5.08 24.39
C VAL A 16 12.01 -4.94 22.95
N ALA A 17 11.11 -5.81 22.49
CA ALA A 17 10.55 -5.70 21.15
C ALA A 17 9.81 -4.37 20.94
N ILE A 18 8.99 -3.94 21.89
CA ILE A 18 8.29 -2.64 21.82
C ILE A 18 9.31 -1.49 21.71
N PHE A 19 10.36 -1.47 22.53
CA PHE A 19 11.38 -0.43 22.47
C PHE A 19 12.17 -0.45 21.16
N LEU A 20 12.53 -1.62 20.64
CA LEU A 20 13.21 -1.75 19.36
C LEU A 20 12.33 -1.25 18.20
N LEU A 21 11.05 -1.59 18.21
CA LEU A 21 10.11 -1.13 17.18
C LEU A 21 9.92 0.39 17.24
N ALA A 22 9.73 0.94 18.43
CA ALA A 22 9.62 2.39 18.62
C ALA A 22 10.90 3.11 18.17
N GLY A 23 12.07 2.60 18.56
CA GLY A 23 13.37 3.13 18.14
C GLY A 23 13.57 3.08 16.62
N ALA A 24 13.21 1.96 15.98
CA ALA A 24 13.31 1.82 14.53
C ALA A 24 12.35 2.74 13.76
N ILE A 25 11.12 2.91 14.24
CA ILE A 25 10.15 3.86 13.68
C ILE A 25 10.66 5.29 13.84
N TYR A 26 11.14 5.66 15.03
CA TYR A 26 11.70 6.99 15.30
C TYR A 26 12.90 7.30 14.39
N ALA A 27 13.86 6.37 14.30
CA ALA A 27 15.01 6.50 13.41
C ALA A 27 14.56 6.63 11.95
N SER A 28 13.61 5.81 11.50
CA SER A 28 13.09 5.87 10.13
C SER A 28 12.42 7.22 9.87
N PHE A 29 11.58 7.69 10.79
CA PHE A 29 10.92 8.99 10.67
C PHE A 29 11.94 10.12 10.48
N PHE A 30 13.04 10.10 11.23
CA PHE A 30 14.12 11.08 11.09
C PHE A 30 14.86 10.96 9.76
N PHE A 31 15.31 9.76 9.38
CA PHE A 31 16.12 9.55 8.16
C PHE A 31 15.34 9.78 6.86
N TRP A 32 14.04 9.44 6.85
CA TRP A 32 13.22 9.52 5.65
C TRP A 32 12.23 10.70 5.68
N ARG A 33 12.35 11.61 6.66
CA ARG A 33 11.41 12.72 6.84
C ARG A 33 11.23 13.55 5.57
N SER A 34 12.29 13.76 4.81
CA SER A 34 12.28 14.54 3.56
C SER A 34 11.74 13.76 2.36
N GLN A 35 11.66 12.43 2.42
CA GLN A 35 11.22 11.58 1.33
C GLN A 35 9.72 11.30 1.42
N ARG A 36 8.92 12.33 1.13
CA ARG A 36 7.46 12.29 1.21
C ARG A 36 6.82 12.42 -0.16
N MET A 37 5.53 12.15 -0.22
CA MET A 37 4.72 12.48 -1.37
C MET A 37 4.65 14.01 -1.51
N SER A 38 4.73 14.48 -2.76
CA SER A 38 4.60 15.91 -3.08
C SER A 38 3.32 16.50 -2.48
N THR A 39 3.43 17.72 -1.97
CA THR A 39 2.30 18.53 -1.50
C THR A 39 1.21 18.69 -2.56
N ASN A 40 1.57 18.60 -3.85
CA ASN A 40 0.63 18.57 -4.97
C ASN A 40 -0.37 17.40 -4.90
N TRP A 41 0.10 16.22 -4.51
CA TRP A 41 -0.72 15.03 -4.40
C TRP A 41 -1.36 14.89 -3.03
N MET A 42 -0.75 15.47 -1.99
CA MET A 42 -1.24 15.35 -0.61
C MET A 42 -2.22 16.42 -0.18
N GLY A 43 -2.03 17.67 -0.62
CA GLY A 43 -2.91 18.79 -0.27
C GLY A 43 -4.40 18.50 -0.50
N PRO A 44 -4.81 18.00 -1.69
CA PRO A 44 -6.21 17.67 -1.96
C PRO A 44 -6.81 16.66 -0.96
N PHE A 45 -6.06 15.63 -0.58
CA PHE A 45 -6.51 14.65 0.40
C PHE A 45 -6.68 15.24 1.81
N LEU A 46 -5.71 16.06 2.24
CA LEU A 46 -5.72 16.69 3.56
C LEU A 46 -6.84 17.74 3.68
N SER A 47 -7.06 18.52 2.63
CA SER A 47 -8.17 19.46 2.52
C SER A 47 -9.52 18.73 2.53
N ALA A 48 -9.68 17.70 1.70
CA ALA A 48 -10.94 16.98 1.64
C ALA A 48 -11.32 16.26 2.92
N ALA A 49 -10.35 15.77 3.69
CA ALA A 49 -10.62 15.17 4.99
C ALA A 49 -11.38 16.13 5.94
N GLN A 50 -11.21 17.44 5.79
CA GLN A 50 -11.94 18.44 6.59
C GLN A 50 -13.34 18.76 6.06
N HIS A 51 -13.56 18.52 4.78
CA HIS A 51 -14.81 18.79 4.07
C HIS A 51 -15.65 17.52 3.84
N LEU A 52 -15.30 16.40 4.46
CA LEU A 52 -16.12 15.19 4.42
C LEU A 52 -17.46 15.46 5.11
N GLN A 53 -18.54 15.41 4.33
CA GLN A 53 -19.90 15.51 4.85
C GLN A 53 -20.58 14.13 4.88
N PRO A 54 -21.20 13.72 5.99
CA PRO A 54 -21.95 12.46 6.04
C PRO A 54 -23.07 12.44 4.99
N GLY A 55 -23.08 11.43 4.13
CA GLY A 55 -24.13 11.24 3.12
C GLY A 55 -23.93 12.01 1.82
N GLU A 56 -23.00 12.96 1.76
CA GLU A 56 -22.61 13.61 0.50
C GLU A 56 -21.59 12.74 -0.24
N ARG A 57 -21.88 12.44 -1.52
CA ARG A 57 -20.99 11.67 -2.40
C ARG A 57 -20.08 12.58 -3.23
N THR A 58 -19.56 13.60 -2.59
CA THR A 58 -18.72 14.64 -3.20
C THR A 58 -17.40 14.73 -2.44
N PHE A 59 -16.31 14.67 -3.20
CA PHE A 59 -14.98 14.97 -2.69
C PHE A 59 -14.79 16.47 -2.88
N LEU A 60 -14.79 17.24 -1.79
CA LEU A 60 -14.67 18.70 -1.83
C LEU A 60 -13.29 19.15 -1.33
N ILE A 61 -12.68 20.14 -1.98
CA ILE A 61 -11.43 20.75 -1.53
C ILE A 61 -11.57 22.28 -1.50
N ASP A 62 -10.88 22.91 -0.56
CA ASP A 62 -10.55 24.33 -0.63
C ASP A 62 -9.23 24.48 -1.42
N LEU A 63 -9.31 25.00 -2.65
CA LEU A 63 -8.14 25.13 -3.52
C LEU A 63 -7.13 26.14 -2.97
N GLU A 64 -7.58 27.23 -2.36
CA GLU A 64 -6.70 28.27 -1.84
C GLU A 64 -5.89 27.74 -0.65
N ASP A 65 -6.53 26.98 0.25
CA ASP A 65 -5.87 26.32 1.37
C ASP A 65 -4.85 25.27 0.87
N VAL A 66 -5.19 24.53 -0.19
CA VAL A 66 -4.25 23.59 -0.83
C VAL A 66 -3.05 24.31 -1.46
N LEU A 67 -3.26 25.45 -2.14
CA LEU A 67 -2.17 26.22 -2.72
C LEU A 67 -1.24 26.81 -1.65
N ARG A 68 -1.81 27.25 -0.52
CA ARG A 68 -1.04 27.72 0.65
C ARG A 68 -0.21 26.61 1.28
N PHE A 69 -0.77 25.42 1.43
CA PHE A 69 -0.02 24.25 1.90
C PHE A 69 1.12 23.90 0.93
N LYS A 70 0.90 24.01 -0.37
CA LYS A 70 1.92 23.76 -1.39
C LYS A 70 3.07 24.77 -1.37
N SER A 71 2.83 26.00 -0.90
CA SER A 71 3.85 27.06 -0.82
C SER A 71 4.66 27.04 0.48
N LEU A 72 4.45 26.06 1.36
CA LEU A 72 5.26 25.92 2.58
C LEU A 72 6.69 25.56 2.22
N ASP A 73 7.65 26.17 2.92
CA ASP A 73 9.07 26.11 2.56
C ASP A 73 9.74 24.81 3.03
N ASN A 74 9.16 24.14 4.02
CA ASN A 74 9.77 22.96 4.60
C ASN A 74 8.78 21.98 5.24
N VAL A 75 9.28 20.76 5.41
CA VAL A 75 8.55 19.61 5.94
C VAL A 75 8.06 19.80 7.38
N VAL A 76 8.72 20.64 8.19
CA VAL A 76 8.28 20.92 9.56
C VAL A 76 7.00 21.76 9.55
N GLN A 77 6.92 22.76 8.67
CA GLN A 77 5.70 23.54 8.48
C GLN A 77 4.58 22.66 7.92
N GLU A 78 4.87 21.78 6.96
CA GLU A 78 3.88 20.83 6.45
C GLU A 78 3.33 19.90 7.56
N ASP A 79 4.20 19.42 8.46
CA ASP A 79 3.81 18.56 9.60
C ASP A 79 2.94 19.29 10.62
N ALA A 80 3.13 20.60 10.77
CA ALA A 80 2.37 21.45 11.69
C ALA A 80 1.10 22.03 11.04
N TYR A 81 0.89 21.85 9.74
CA TYR A 81 -0.20 22.50 9.02
C TYR A 81 -1.56 21.86 9.34
N HIS A 82 -2.51 22.69 9.73
CA HIS A 82 -3.91 22.30 9.94
C HIS A 82 -4.77 22.91 8.84
N PHE A 83 -5.36 22.06 8.00
CA PHE A 83 -6.39 22.49 7.07
C PHE A 83 -7.65 22.87 7.86
N ALA A 84 -8.30 23.95 7.44
CA ALA A 84 -9.54 24.42 8.06
C ALA A 84 -10.76 23.92 7.29
N GLN A 85 -11.93 23.94 7.94
CA GLN A 85 -13.20 23.90 7.21
C GLN A 85 -13.42 25.24 6.52
N SER A 86 -13.90 25.19 5.29
CA SER A 86 -14.16 26.33 4.44
C SER A 86 -15.51 26.19 3.76
N THR A 87 -16.14 27.32 3.45
CA THR A 87 -17.33 27.38 2.60
C THR A 87 -16.95 27.54 1.12
N ASN A 88 -15.71 27.93 0.82
CA ASN A 88 -15.21 28.11 -0.55
C ASN A 88 -14.60 26.80 -1.09
N THR A 89 -15.45 25.77 -1.20
CA THR A 89 -15.02 24.46 -1.67
C THR A 89 -15.44 24.20 -3.09
N GLN A 90 -14.65 23.39 -3.80
CA GLN A 90 -14.97 22.90 -5.14
C GLN A 90 -14.85 21.38 -5.23
N PRO A 91 -15.59 20.72 -6.13
CA PRO A 91 -15.46 19.29 -6.38
C PRO A 91 -14.06 18.90 -6.88
N TYR A 92 -13.53 17.80 -6.35
CA TYR A 92 -12.27 17.19 -6.77
C TYR A 92 -12.47 15.73 -7.13
N ILE A 93 -12.39 15.42 -8.41
CA ILE A 93 -12.85 14.12 -8.95
C ILE A 93 -11.70 13.18 -9.32
N TYR A 94 -10.45 13.54 -9.01
CA TYR A 94 -9.30 12.80 -9.52
C TYR A 94 -8.89 11.63 -8.63
N ASP A 95 -8.83 11.84 -7.32
CA ASP A 95 -8.33 10.83 -6.40
C ASP A 95 -9.44 10.06 -5.67
N PRO A 96 -9.14 8.83 -5.26
CA PRO A 96 -10.04 8.02 -4.44
C PRO A 96 -10.35 8.63 -3.05
N ILE A 97 -11.62 8.66 -2.66
CA ILE A 97 -12.12 9.22 -1.40
C ILE A 97 -11.73 8.44 -0.14
N GLY A 98 -11.27 7.18 -0.25
CA GLY A 98 -10.97 6.36 0.92
C GLY A 98 -9.86 6.91 1.81
N TYR A 99 -8.87 7.58 1.22
CA TYR A 99 -7.73 8.11 1.98
C TYR A 99 -8.10 9.34 2.85
N PRO A 100 -8.94 10.28 2.37
CA PRO A 100 -9.55 11.32 3.21
C PRO A 100 -10.24 10.79 4.47
N TYR A 101 -10.97 9.67 4.41
CA TYR A 101 -11.59 9.09 5.61
C TYR A 101 -10.55 8.63 6.63
N LEU A 102 -9.44 8.05 6.17
CA LEU A 102 -8.32 7.65 7.03
C LEU A 102 -7.63 8.87 7.65
N ILE A 103 -7.44 9.94 6.88
CA ILE A 103 -6.89 11.21 7.39
C ILE A 103 -7.84 11.82 8.42
N LYS A 104 -9.15 11.83 8.17
CA LYS A 104 -10.13 12.35 9.14
C LYS A 104 -10.08 11.59 10.45
N ALA A 105 -10.08 10.26 10.39
CA ALA A 105 -9.90 9.41 11.57
C ALA A 105 -8.58 9.73 12.31
N ALA A 106 -7.49 9.93 11.56
CA ALA A 106 -6.20 10.31 12.14
C ALA A 106 -6.23 11.66 12.85
N THR A 107 -6.83 12.69 12.24
CA THR A 107 -6.94 14.04 12.85
C THR A 107 -7.83 14.07 14.08
N LEU A 108 -8.83 13.17 14.18
CA LEU A 108 -9.64 13.01 15.39
C LEU A 108 -8.84 12.33 16.51
N LEU A 109 -7.95 11.39 16.16
CA LEU A 109 -7.13 10.67 17.13
C LEU A 109 -5.92 11.49 17.61
N PHE A 110 -5.37 12.35 16.75
CA PHE A 110 -4.20 13.19 17.01
C PHE A 110 -4.50 14.67 16.72
N PRO A 111 -5.42 15.32 17.45
CA PRO A 111 -5.85 16.68 17.16
C PRO A 111 -4.76 17.75 17.38
N TRP A 112 -3.72 17.41 18.13
CA TRP A 112 -2.56 18.27 18.39
C TRP A 112 -1.51 18.24 17.27
N ALA A 113 -1.60 17.29 16.34
CA ALA A 113 -0.70 17.18 15.20
C ALA A 113 -1.33 17.81 13.96
N GLY A 114 -0.53 18.47 13.12
CA GLY A 114 -1.00 18.89 11.81
C GLY A 114 -1.48 17.69 10.99
N ASN A 115 -2.37 17.93 10.01
CA ASN A 115 -3.14 16.86 9.37
C ASN A 115 -2.25 15.81 8.69
N GLN A 116 -1.11 16.24 8.12
CA GLN A 116 -0.12 15.35 7.51
C GLN A 116 0.60 14.49 8.55
N LEU A 117 1.02 15.07 9.67
CA LEU A 117 1.67 14.32 10.74
C LEU A 117 0.69 13.35 11.41
N ALA A 118 -0.57 13.75 11.59
CA ALA A 118 -1.61 12.91 12.17
C ALA A 118 -1.77 11.59 11.39
N ILE A 119 -1.82 11.63 10.05
CA ILE A 119 -1.94 10.40 9.25
C ILE A 119 -0.67 9.52 9.35
N ILE A 120 0.53 10.10 9.42
CA ILE A 120 1.78 9.35 9.65
C ILE A 120 1.75 8.66 11.01
N LEU A 121 1.30 9.36 12.06
CA LEU A 121 1.17 8.80 13.41
C LEU A 121 0.18 7.64 13.43
N LEU A 122 -0.95 7.75 12.73
CA LEU A 122 -1.92 6.67 12.59
C LEU A 122 -1.31 5.44 11.89
N GLN A 123 -0.56 5.65 10.80
CA GLN A 123 0.13 4.56 10.09
C GLN A 123 1.14 3.85 11.01
N CYS A 124 1.95 4.62 11.75
CA CYS A 124 2.92 4.08 12.71
C CYS A 124 2.24 3.30 13.83
N LEU A 125 1.12 3.82 14.36
CA LEU A 125 0.32 3.15 15.38
C LEU A 125 -0.24 1.83 14.86
N VAL A 126 -0.89 1.83 13.68
CA VAL A 126 -1.46 0.62 13.08
C VAL A 126 -0.38 -0.42 12.79
N HIS A 127 0.76 -0.02 12.22
CA HIS A 127 1.90 -0.91 11.98
C HIS A 127 2.39 -1.56 13.28
N SER A 128 2.59 -0.73 14.31
CA SER A 128 3.10 -1.19 15.61
C SER A 128 2.15 -2.17 16.26
N LEU A 129 0.86 -1.84 16.29
CA LEU A 129 -0.18 -2.69 16.86
C LEU A 129 -0.25 -4.06 16.16
N LEU A 130 -0.28 -4.08 14.82
CA LEU A 130 -0.36 -5.32 14.06
C LEU A 130 0.91 -6.16 14.22
N CYS A 131 2.10 -5.53 14.19
CA CYS A 131 3.36 -6.23 14.39
C CYS A 131 3.50 -6.82 15.80
N ILE A 132 3.10 -6.06 16.83
CA ILE A 132 3.09 -6.55 18.22
C ILE A 132 2.09 -7.70 18.35
N CYS A 133 0.90 -7.60 17.76
CA CYS A 133 -0.10 -8.69 17.78
C CYS A 133 0.46 -9.99 17.19
N VAL A 134 1.25 -9.92 16.11
CA VAL A 134 1.93 -11.10 15.54
C VAL A 134 3.04 -11.59 16.48
N PHE A 135 3.87 -10.69 17.00
CA PHE A 135 4.98 -11.03 17.87
C PHE A 135 4.54 -11.68 19.19
N THR A 136 3.41 -11.25 19.75
CA THR A 136 2.84 -11.77 21.00
C THR A 136 1.77 -12.85 20.77
N ALA A 137 1.56 -13.29 19.52
CA ALA A 137 0.50 -14.26 19.23
C ALA A 137 0.81 -15.62 19.88
N PRO A 138 -0.06 -16.12 20.77
CA PRO A 138 0.12 -17.44 21.36
C PRO A 138 0.02 -18.50 20.28
N GLY A 139 0.80 -19.58 20.42
CA GLY A 139 0.84 -20.68 19.45
C GLY A 139 1.69 -20.43 18.21
N LEU A 140 2.35 -19.27 18.05
CA LEU A 140 3.39 -19.11 17.03
C LEU A 140 4.75 -19.59 17.56
N PRO A 141 5.55 -20.32 16.77
CA PRO A 141 6.93 -20.64 17.15
C PRO A 141 7.75 -19.38 17.39
N MET A 142 8.67 -19.42 18.36
CA MET A 142 9.54 -18.28 18.68
C MET A 142 10.34 -17.82 17.46
N GLY A 143 10.84 -18.77 16.67
CA GLY A 143 11.61 -18.45 15.47
C GLY A 143 10.80 -17.69 14.44
N PHE A 144 9.51 -18.05 14.26
CA PHE A 144 8.62 -17.28 13.39
C PHE A 144 8.49 -15.83 13.87
N ARG A 145 8.22 -15.63 15.18
CA ARG A 145 8.05 -14.30 15.78
C ARG A 145 9.30 -13.45 15.58
N MET A 146 10.49 -14.00 15.86
CA MET A 146 11.77 -13.30 15.73
C MET A 146 12.10 -12.96 14.27
N LEU A 147 11.92 -13.90 13.34
CA LEU A 147 12.18 -13.67 11.93
C LEU A 147 11.19 -12.66 11.34
N PHE A 148 9.91 -12.75 11.71
CA PHE A 148 8.89 -11.75 11.33
C PHE A 148 9.28 -10.36 11.85
N PHE A 149 9.67 -10.28 13.11
CA PHE A 149 10.05 -9.03 13.74
C PHE A 149 11.27 -8.39 13.06
N GLY A 150 12.31 -9.16 12.77
CA GLY A 150 13.49 -8.69 12.07
C GLY A 150 13.23 -8.34 10.59
N PHE A 151 12.66 -9.26 9.82
CA PHE A 151 12.52 -9.10 8.37
C PHE A 151 11.37 -8.18 7.94
N TYR A 152 10.33 -8.04 8.75
CA TYR A 152 9.19 -7.18 8.46
C TYR A 152 9.10 -5.98 9.40
N ALA A 153 8.94 -6.22 10.71
CA ALA A 153 8.55 -5.15 11.64
C ALA A 153 9.62 -4.06 11.79
N LEU A 154 10.90 -4.44 11.86
CA LEU A 154 12.05 -3.54 12.00
C LEU A 154 12.72 -3.15 10.68
N ASN A 155 12.25 -3.69 9.55
CA ASN A 155 12.93 -3.53 8.27
C ASN A 155 12.84 -2.07 7.78
N PRO A 156 13.97 -1.37 7.56
CA PRO A 156 13.96 0.03 7.15
C PRO A 156 13.23 0.29 5.82
N LEU A 157 13.22 -0.68 4.90
CA LEU A 157 12.49 -0.56 3.63
C LEU A 157 10.98 -0.60 3.86
N ILE A 158 10.51 -1.42 4.81
CA ILE A 158 9.10 -1.47 5.20
C ILE A 158 8.74 -0.18 5.95
N LEU A 159 9.54 0.20 6.94
CA LEU A 159 9.31 1.38 7.77
C LEU A 159 9.32 2.68 6.95
N ARG A 160 10.10 2.77 5.87
CA ARG A 160 10.03 3.87 4.91
C ARG A 160 8.62 4.09 4.37
N PHE A 161 7.88 3.02 4.07
CA PHE A 161 6.48 3.12 3.60
C PHE A 161 5.47 3.32 4.74
N VAL A 162 5.79 2.89 5.96
CA VAL A 162 4.97 3.17 7.15
C VAL A 162 4.89 4.67 7.43
N ILE A 163 6.02 5.38 7.31
CA ILE A 163 6.10 6.84 7.53
C ILE A 163 5.85 7.66 6.27
N PHE A 164 5.65 7.00 5.12
CA PHE A 164 5.33 7.68 3.88
C PHE A 164 3.88 8.19 3.96
N ASN A 165 3.72 9.51 3.86
CA ASN A 165 2.47 10.24 4.02
C ASN A 165 1.44 9.99 2.90
N HIS A 166 1.35 8.79 2.34
CA HIS A 166 0.42 8.45 1.26
C HIS A 166 -0.30 7.13 1.50
N TYR A 167 -1.30 6.81 0.68
CA TYR A 167 -2.14 5.62 0.87
C TYR A 167 -1.41 4.27 0.71
N TYR A 168 -0.11 4.25 0.38
CA TYR A 168 0.62 3.03 0.09
C TYR A 168 0.72 2.06 1.27
N PHE A 169 0.89 2.57 2.50
CA PHE A 169 0.91 1.77 3.72
C PHE A 169 -0.30 0.84 3.86
N TRP A 170 -1.48 1.36 3.54
CA TRP A 170 -2.74 0.66 3.77
C TRP A 170 -2.90 -0.61 2.92
N GLN A 171 -2.10 -0.77 1.87
CA GLN A 171 -2.06 -1.99 1.07
C GLN A 171 -1.57 -3.23 1.84
N ALA A 172 -0.90 -3.06 2.98
CA ALA A 172 -0.50 -4.19 3.83
C ALA A 172 -1.66 -4.78 4.64
N ILE A 173 -2.79 -4.07 4.80
CA ILE A 173 -3.92 -4.52 5.61
C ILE A 173 -4.49 -5.87 5.12
N PRO A 174 -4.80 -6.08 3.81
CA PRO A 174 -5.22 -7.39 3.31
C PRO A 174 -4.20 -8.50 3.60
N SER A 175 -2.90 -8.21 3.54
CA SER A 175 -1.87 -9.20 3.82
C SER A 175 -1.78 -9.58 5.30
N PHE A 176 -1.93 -8.60 6.21
CA PHE A 176 -2.07 -8.87 7.64
C PHE A 176 -3.33 -9.67 7.93
N TRP A 177 -4.42 -9.40 7.22
CA TRP A 177 -5.64 -10.19 7.32
C TRP A 177 -5.41 -11.68 7.03
N LEU A 178 -4.75 -11.97 5.90
CA LEU A 178 -4.43 -13.33 5.51
C LEU A 178 -3.48 -13.99 6.51
N LEU A 179 -2.48 -13.25 7.01
CA LEU A 179 -1.57 -13.70 8.06
C LEU A 179 -2.33 -14.09 9.33
N PHE A 180 -3.18 -13.21 9.84
CA PHE A 180 -3.95 -13.46 11.04
C PHE A 180 -4.89 -14.65 10.87
N GLY A 181 -5.55 -14.74 9.71
CA GLY A 181 -6.46 -15.81 9.37
C GLY A 181 -5.77 -17.17 9.30
N ALA A 182 -4.70 -17.30 8.51
CA ALA A 182 -4.06 -18.59 8.29
C ALA A 182 -3.24 -19.07 9.50
N LEU A 183 -2.65 -18.14 10.26
CA LEU A 183 -1.91 -18.47 11.47
C LEU A 183 -2.81 -18.57 12.73
N GLY A 184 -4.11 -18.34 12.59
CA GLY A 184 -5.06 -18.45 13.70
C GLY A 184 -4.82 -17.44 14.83
N ILE A 185 -4.25 -16.26 14.53
CA ILE A 185 -3.95 -15.22 15.52
C ILE A 185 -5.28 -14.72 16.12
N ARG A 186 -5.45 -14.86 17.45
CA ARG A 186 -6.71 -14.53 18.15
C ARG A 186 -6.75 -13.14 18.79
N ALA A 187 -5.83 -12.25 18.41
CA ALA A 187 -5.76 -10.89 18.94
C ALA A 187 -7.00 -10.08 18.52
N LYS A 188 -8.00 -9.98 19.41
CA LYS A 188 -9.29 -9.32 19.15
C LYS A 188 -9.10 -7.89 18.64
N PHE A 189 -8.18 -7.15 19.25
CA PHE A 189 -7.89 -5.77 18.87
C PHE A 189 -7.27 -5.67 17.48
N GLY A 190 -6.31 -6.54 17.14
CA GLY A 190 -5.73 -6.59 15.79
C GLY A 190 -6.78 -6.92 14.73
N TRP A 191 -7.66 -7.90 14.99
CA TRP A 191 -8.80 -8.18 14.11
C TRP A 191 -9.73 -6.98 13.96
N ALA A 192 -10.03 -6.25 15.04
CA ALA A 192 -10.87 -5.05 14.96
C ALA A 192 -10.26 -3.98 14.03
N VAL A 193 -8.96 -3.71 14.17
CA VAL A 193 -8.21 -2.80 13.27
C VAL A 193 -8.34 -3.26 11.82
N LEU A 194 -8.12 -4.56 11.57
CA LEU A 194 -8.23 -5.13 10.23
C LEU A 194 -9.65 -4.98 9.67
N PHE A 195 -10.68 -5.44 10.40
CA PHE A 195 -12.09 -5.37 10.01
C PHE A 195 -12.53 -3.95 9.64
N LEU A 196 -12.14 -2.96 10.43
CA LEU A 196 -12.50 -1.55 10.21
C LEU A 196 -11.78 -0.92 9.02
N THR A 197 -10.52 -1.31 8.76
CA THR A 197 -9.69 -0.65 7.76
C THR A 197 -9.81 -1.25 6.36
N LEU A 198 -10.10 -2.55 6.22
CA LEU A 198 -10.18 -3.22 4.90
C LEU A 198 -11.11 -2.54 3.87
N PRO A 199 -12.34 -2.08 4.18
CA PRO A 199 -13.15 -1.35 3.21
C PRO A 199 -12.52 0.00 2.82
N LEU A 200 -11.89 0.69 3.76
CA LEU A 200 -11.20 1.96 3.51
C LEU A 200 -9.96 1.75 2.61
N VAL A 201 -9.29 0.61 2.71
CA VAL A 201 -8.17 0.24 1.82
C VAL A 201 -8.65 0.15 0.37
N LEU A 202 -9.77 -0.54 0.13
CA LEU A 202 -10.35 -0.62 -1.22
C LEU A 202 -10.75 0.76 -1.75
N LEU A 203 -11.39 1.57 -0.89
CA LEU A 203 -11.80 2.92 -1.25
C LEU A 203 -10.61 3.86 -1.48
N ALA A 204 -9.48 3.65 -0.81
CA ALA A 204 -8.27 4.46 -0.97
C ALA A 204 -7.46 4.00 -2.18
N ARG A 205 -7.54 2.72 -2.55
CA ARG A 205 -6.82 2.15 -3.68
C ARG A 205 -7.64 1.05 -4.37
N PRO A 206 -8.42 1.37 -5.41
CA PRO A 206 -9.27 0.41 -6.10
C PRO A 206 -8.55 -0.84 -6.66
N THR A 207 -7.25 -0.74 -6.94
CA THR A 207 -6.45 -1.89 -7.42
C THR A 207 -6.33 -3.01 -6.37
N THR A 208 -6.68 -2.79 -5.10
CA THR A 208 -6.70 -3.84 -4.07
C THR A 208 -7.99 -4.68 -4.08
N LEU A 209 -8.91 -4.46 -5.03
CA LEU A 209 -10.18 -5.19 -5.12
C LEU A 209 -10.01 -6.70 -5.02
N PHE A 210 -9.14 -7.27 -5.85
CA PHE A 210 -8.98 -8.73 -5.90
C PHE A 210 -8.47 -9.31 -4.58
N ILE A 211 -7.53 -8.64 -3.90
CA ILE A 211 -7.03 -9.13 -2.61
C ILE A 211 -8.06 -8.95 -1.50
N CYS A 212 -8.84 -7.86 -1.49
CA CYS A 212 -9.92 -7.68 -0.52
C CYS A 212 -11.01 -8.76 -0.69
N LEU A 213 -11.41 -9.07 -1.94
CA LEU A 213 -12.33 -10.17 -2.23
C LEU A 213 -11.76 -11.51 -1.78
N PHE A 214 -10.47 -11.74 -2.01
CA PHE A 214 -9.80 -12.95 -1.55
C PHE A 214 -9.80 -13.06 0.00
N CYS A 215 -9.59 -11.97 0.74
CA CYS A 215 -9.72 -11.96 2.20
C CYS A 215 -11.13 -12.38 2.66
N LEU A 216 -12.19 -11.92 1.97
CA LEU A 216 -13.56 -12.33 2.27
C LEU A 216 -13.77 -13.83 1.99
N LEU A 217 -13.28 -14.34 0.86
CA LEU A 217 -13.34 -15.77 0.54
C LEU A 217 -12.64 -16.64 1.59
N VAL A 218 -11.45 -16.22 2.03
CA VAL A 218 -10.69 -16.87 3.10
C VAL A 218 -11.48 -16.84 4.42
N LEU A 219 -12.14 -15.73 4.74
CA LEU A 219 -13.00 -15.62 5.92
C LEU A 219 -14.17 -16.62 5.88
N TYR A 220 -14.80 -16.83 4.72
CA TYR A 220 -15.83 -17.87 4.56
C TYR A 220 -15.28 -19.29 4.67
N ARG A 221 -14.04 -19.51 4.22
CA ARG A 221 -13.40 -20.83 4.22
C ARG A 221 -12.98 -21.29 5.62
N PHE A 222 -12.54 -20.37 6.47
CA PHE A 222 -11.95 -20.69 7.78
C PHE A 222 -12.74 -20.14 8.97
N GLY A 223 -13.61 -19.14 8.77
CA GLY A 223 -14.40 -18.52 9.82
C GLY A 223 -15.84 -19.05 9.91
N PRO A 224 -16.56 -18.73 11.00
CA PRO A 224 -18.00 -19.01 11.09
C PRO A 224 -18.77 -18.29 9.99
N LYS A 225 -19.57 -19.03 9.20
CA LYS A 225 -20.30 -18.50 8.04
C LYS A 225 -21.17 -17.28 8.35
N ALA A 226 -21.81 -17.26 9.52
CA ALA A 226 -22.62 -16.11 9.97
C ALA A 226 -21.78 -14.84 10.19
N ARG A 227 -20.57 -14.97 10.77
CA ARG A 227 -19.64 -13.84 10.94
C ARG A 227 -19.10 -13.37 9.59
N ALA A 228 -18.75 -14.31 8.71
CA ALA A 228 -18.30 -14.00 7.36
C ALA A 228 -19.37 -13.24 6.57
N LEU A 229 -20.63 -13.67 6.66
CA LEU A 229 -21.77 -12.99 6.05
C LEU A 229 -22.02 -11.60 6.64
N GLY A 230 -22.07 -11.49 7.97
CA GLY A 230 -22.24 -10.19 8.63
C GLY A 230 -21.15 -9.20 8.24
N TYR A 231 -19.89 -9.65 8.19
CA TYR A 231 -18.79 -8.79 7.75
C TYR A 231 -18.85 -8.45 6.26
N THR A 232 -19.27 -9.39 5.40
CA THR A 232 -19.42 -9.12 3.97
C THR A 232 -20.50 -8.07 3.72
N ILE A 233 -21.62 -8.13 4.45
CA ILE A 233 -22.67 -7.10 4.41
C ILE A 233 -22.13 -5.76 4.89
N PHE A 234 -21.39 -5.73 5.99
CA PHE A 234 -20.72 -4.51 6.48
C PHE A 234 -19.78 -3.94 5.42
N PHE A 235 -18.87 -4.76 4.87
CA PHE A 235 -17.90 -4.36 3.86
C PHE A 235 -18.57 -3.76 2.63
N ILE A 236 -19.56 -4.46 2.05
CA ILE A 236 -20.29 -4.00 0.86
C ILE A 236 -21.06 -2.72 1.17
N THR A 237 -21.74 -2.64 2.32
CA THR A 237 -22.49 -1.45 2.73
C THR A 237 -21.56 -0.26 2.91
N THR A 238 -20.44 -0.42 3.60
CA THR A 238 -19.44 0.66 3.80
C THR A 238 -18.87 1.13 2.47
N VAL A 239 -18.43 0.21 1.61
CA VAL A 239 -17.90 0.57 0.29
C VAL A 239 -18.96 1.28 -0.55
N THR A 240 -20.17 0.75 -0.63
CA THR A 240 -21.27 1.33 -1.43
C THR A 240 -21.70 2.70 -0.92
N PHE A 241 -21.73 2.89 0.39
CA PHE A 241 -22.16 4.16 0.98
C PHE A 241 -21.11 5.26 0.83
N LEU A 242 -19.82 4.91 0.98
CA LEU A 242 -18.71 5.86 0.96
C LEU A 242 -18.05 6.02 -0.42
N TYR A 243 -18.37 5.17 -1.40
CA TYR A 243 -17.75 5.23 -2.72
C TYR A 243 -18.13 6.50 -3.47
N VAL A 244 -17.11 7.21 -3.93
CA VAL A 244 -17.21 8.33 -4.86
C VAL A 244 -16.44 7.94 -6.14
N PRO A 245 -17.10 7.93 -7.31
CA PRO A 245 -16.42 7.70 -8.57
C PRO A 245 -15.29 8.71 -8.78
N ASN A 246 -14.11 8.24 -9.18
CA ASN A 246 -12.99 9.09 -9.57
C ASN A 246 -12.70 8.93 -11.06
N GLN A 247 -12.06 9.95 -11.64
CA GLN A 247 -11.73 10.04 -13.07
C GLN A 247 -10.25 9.75 -13.35
N LYS A 248 -9.60 8.98 -12.47
CA LYS A 248 -8.20 8.61 -12.65
C LYS A 248 -8.03 7.87 -13.97
N ASN A 249 -7.12 8.36 -14.84
CA ASN A 249 -6.92 7.79 -16.17
C ASN A 249 -6.07 6.50 -16.10
N PRO A 250 -6.66 5.29 -16.29
CA PRO A 250 -5.89 4.06 -16.26
C PRO A 250 -4.96 3.92 -17.48
N TRP A 251 -5.32 4.51 -18.62
CA TRP A 251 -4.54 4.42 -19.84
C TRP A 251 -3.23 5.19 -19.76
N HIS A 252 -3.17 6.27 -18.97
CA HIS A 252 -1.90 6.91 -18.64
C HIS A 252 -0.92 5.91 -18.04
N THR A 253 -1.37 5.17 -17.01
CA THR A 253 -0.55 4.18 -16.31
C THR A 253 -0.13 3.06 -17.26
N MET A 254 -1.06 2.55 -18.09
CA MET A 254 -0.75 1.52 -19.09
C MET A 254 0.27 2.01 -20.13
N TYR A 255 0.10 3.23 -20.63
CA TYR A 255 0.97 3.83 -21.64
C TYR A 255 2.40 4.05 -21.12
N VAL A 256 2.57 4.74 -19.99
CA VAL A 256 3.92 4.96 -19.43
C VAL A 256 4.53 3.65 -18.92
N GLY A 257 3.70 2.66 -18.57
CA GLY A 257 4.12 1.31 -18.21
C GLY A 257 4.83 0.55 -19.33
N ILE A 258 4.68 0.96 -20.60
CA ILE A 258 5.49 0.45 -21.73
C ILE A 258 6.96 0.76 -21.49
N GLY A 259 7.24 1.94 -20.93
CA GLY A 259 8.58 2.49 -20.71
C GLY A 259 9.33 1.95 -19.49
N GLY A 260 8.83 0.89 -18.84
CA GLY A 260 9.56 0.26 -17.73
C GLY A 260 10.79 -0.53 -18.14
N TYR A 261 11.03 -0.73 -19.44
CA TYR A 261 12.32 -1.19 -19.98
C TYR A 261 12.60 -0.45 -21.27
N SER A 262 13.86 -0.49 -21.71
CA SER A 262 14.24 -0.02 -23.05
C SER A 262 13.33 -0.62 -24.12
N ASN A 263 12.80 0.25 -24.99
CA ASN A 263 11.78 -0.10 -25.97
C ASN A 263 11.98 0.70 -27.28
N PRO A 264 11.53 0.15 -28.43
CA PRO A 264 11.67 0.81 -29.73
C PRO A 264 10.82 2.09 -29.86
N THR A 265 9.82 2.29 -29.00
CA THR A 265 8.94 3.46 -29.03
C THR A 265 9.49 4.68 -28.29
N GLY A 266 10.64 4.57 -27.61
CA GLY A 266 11.26 5.68 -26.86
C GLY A 266 10.50 6.14 -25.61
N ILE A 267 9.42 5.44 -25.23
CA ILE A 267 8.58 5.78 -24.07
C ILE A 267 9.38 5.52 -22.80
N LYS A 268 9.35 6.45 -21.84
CA LYS A 268 9.98 6.28 -20.52
C LYS A 268 8.92 6.02 -19.46
N LEU A 269 9.30 5.33 -18.39
CA LEU A 269 8.47 5.19 -17.18
C LEU A 269 8.44 6.50 -16.39
N SER A 270 7.77 7.52 -16.93
CA SER A 270 7.64 8.85 -16.35
C SER A 270 6.32 9.46 -16.78
N ASP A 271 5.70 10.25 -15.89
CA ASP A 271 4.50 11.03 -16.23
C ASP A 271 4.79 12.00 -17.40
N GLU A 272 6.03 12.48 -17.51
CA GLU A 272 6.51 13.34 -18.59
C GLU A 272 6.33 12.71 -19.98
N SER A 273 6.46 11.39 -20.13
CA SER A 273 6.22 10.74 -21.43
C SER A 273 4.75 10.81 -21.83
N GLY A 274 3.84 10.73 -20.86
CA GLY A 274 2.42 10.98 -21.10
C GLY A 274 2.17 12.45 -21.46
N TYR A 275 2.76 13.39 -20.72
CA TYR A 275 2.55 14.82 -20.95
C TYR A 275 3.11 15.28 -22.30
N ALA A 276 4.27 14.75 -22.71
CA ALA A 276 4.85 14.98 -24.02
C ALA A 276 3.93 14.50 -25.14
N LEU A 277 3.33 13.30 -25.01
CA LEU A 277 2.35 12.82 -25.98
C LEU A 277 1.17 13.79 -26.15
N PHE A 278 0.68 14.39 -25.06
CA PHE A 278 -0.39 15.38 -25.13
C PHE A 278 0.05 16.66 -25.85
N GLU A 279 1.24 17.17 -25.52
CA GLU A 279 1.80 18.38 -26.11
C GLU A 279 2.06 18.20 -27.61
N GLU A 280 2.66 17.08 -28.02
CA GLU A 280 2.92 16.76 -29.43
C GLU A 280 1.65 16.73 -30.27
N ASN A 281 0.52 16.28 -29.70
CA ASN A 281 -0.75 16.13 -30.42
C ASN A 281 -1.64 17.38 -30.36
N THR A 282 -1.42 18.28 -29.41
CA THR A 282 -2.33 19.42 -29.17
C THR A 282 -1.65 20.78 -29.22
N GLY A 283 -0.32 20.83 -29.19
CA GLY A 283 0.48 22.05 -29.04
C GLY A 283 0.33 22.73 -27.67
N LYS A 284 -0.27 22.06 -26.67
CA LYS A 284 -0.54 22.61 -25.34
C LYS A 284 0.18 21.82 -24.27
N LEU A 285 0.80 22.53 -23.33
CA LEU A 285 1.41 21.93 -22.14
C LEU A 285 0.33 21.38 -21.20
N LEU A 286 0.54 20.15 -20.70
CA LEU A 286 -0.33 19.55 -19.69
C LEU A 286 0.23 19.84 -18.28
N ASN A 287 -0.56 20.51 -17.45
CA ASN A 287 -0.21 20.80 -16.06
C ASN A 287 -1.13 20.00 -15.12
N ALA A 288 -0.59 18.92 -14.57
CA ALA A 288 -1.27 18.06 -13.58
C ALA A 288 -1.12 18.56 -12.12
N SER A 289 -0.54 19.74 -11.91
CA SER A 289 -0.53 20.36 -10.59
C SER A 289 -1.94 20.74 -10.19
N THR A 290 -2.34 20.58 -8.93
CA THR A 290 -3.64 21.04 -8.42
C THR A 290 -3.89 22.50 -8.83
N GLY A 291 -5.01 22.75 -9.50
CA GLY A 291 -5.33 24.05 -10.12
C GLY A 291 -4.86 24.23 -11.57
N GLY A 292 -4.19 23.24 -12.16
CA GLY A 292 -3.75 23.22 -13.55
C GLY A 292 -4.83 22.80 -14.55
N ASN A 293 -4.52 22.91 -15.85
CA ASN A 293 -5.46 22.61 -16.94
C ASN A 293 -5.83 21.11 -17.06
N TYR A 294 -5.08 20.22 -16.41
CA TYR A 294 -5.42 18.79 -16.37
C TYR A 294 -6.79 18.53 -15.74
N PHE A 295 -7.32 19.44 -14.92
CA PHE A 295 -8.62 19.26 -14.26
C PHE A 295 -9.80 19.70 -15.14
N GLU A 296 -9.56 20.22 -16.34
CA GLU A 296 -10.61 20.57 -17.29
C GLU A 296 -11.15 19.32 -18.03
N PRO A 297 -12.48 19.10 -18.07
CA PRO A 297 -13.06 17.88 -18.67
C PRO A 297 -12.64 17.63 -20.13
N LYS A 298 -12.52 18.69 -20.94
CA LYS A 298 -12.09 18.57 -22.34
C LYS A 298 -10.64 18.11 -22.45
N VAL A 299 -9.76 18.66 -21.62
CA VAL A 299 -8.33 18.29 -21.57
C VAL A 299 -8.20 16.84 -21.12
N GLN A 300 -8.91 16.42 -20.08
CA GLN A 300 -8.90 15.04 -19.59
C GLN A 300 -9.37 14.04 -20.64
N ASN A 301 -10.51 14.30 -21.27
CA ASN A 301 -11.05 13.41 -22.29
C ASN A 301 -10.10 13.26 -23.49
N THR A 302 -9.48 14.36 -23.91
CA THR A 302 -8.48 14.36 -24.97
C THR A 302 -7.25 13.55 -24.55
N TYR A 303 -6.72 13.80 -23.35
CA TYR A 303 -5.56 13.09 -22.82
C TYR A 303 -5.81 11.58 -22.68
N HIS A 304 -6.99 11.22 -22.18
CA HIS A 304 -7.43 9.84 -22.04
C HIS A 304 -7.53 9.14 -23.40
N MET A 305 -8.07 9.81 -24.41
CA MET A 305 -8.14 9.29 -25.78
C MET A 305 -6.75 9.06 -26.37
N LEU A 306 -5.86 10.05 -26.25
CA LEU A 306 -4.49 9.97 -26.81
C LEU A 306 -3.68 8.85 -26.16
N THR A 307 -3.64 8.79 -24.82
CA THR A 307 -2.93 7.73 -24.09
C THR A 307 -3.47 6.34 -24.41
N ARG A 308 -4.80 6.20 -24.55
CA ARG A 308 -5.45 4.95 -24.98
C ARG A 308 -5.03 4.56 -26.40
N GLN A 309 -5.11 5.48 -27.35
CA GLN A 309 -4.74 5.21 -28.75
C GLN A 309 -3.27 4.85 -28.88
N ALA A 310 -2.38 5.55 -28.21
CA ALA A 310 -0.95 5.28 -28.21
C ALA A 310 -0.63 3.89 -27.62
N TYR A 311 -1.24 3.52 -26.49
CA TYR A 311 -1.08 2.19 -25.92
C TYR A 311 -1.59 1.09 -26.86
N LEU A 312 -2.78 1.25 -27.45
CA LEU A 312 -3.34 0.28 -28.40
C LEU A 312 -2.52 0.17 -29.69
N SER A 313 -1.90 1.27 -30.13
CA SER A 313 -0.97 1.26 -31.25
C SER A 313 0.28 0.44 -30.92
N ALA A 314 0.89 0.68 -29.76
CA ALA A 314 2.03 -0.11 -29.29
C ALA A 314 1.69 -1.60 -29.15
N TRP A 315 0.48 -1.95 -28.70
CA TRP A 315 0.01 -3.34 -28.67
C TRP A 315 -0.05 -3.97 -30.06
N LYS A 316 -0.50 -3.23 -31.08
CA LYS A 316 -0.57 -3.74 -32.46
C LYS A 316 0.81 -3.85 -33.11
N GLN A 317 1.70 -2.89 -32.87
CA GLN A 317 3.01 -2.82 -33.50
C GLN A 317 4.06 -3.71 -32.82
N HIS A 318 4.00 -3.82 -31.49
CA HIS A 318 5.00 -4.51 -30.67
C HIS A 318 4.36 -5.39 -29.56
N PRO A 319 3.49 -6.37 -29.89
CA PRO A 319 2.78 -7.17 -28.88
C PRO A 319 3.75 -7.94 -27.96
N PHE A 320 4.85 -8.46 -28.50
CA PHE A 320 5.85 -9.19 -27.73
C PHE A 320 6.59 -8.32 -26.71
N LEU A 321 6.73 -7.01 -26.95
CA LEU A 321 7.30 -6.09 -25.95
C LEU A 321 6.40 -6.06 -24.71
N LEU A 322 5.08 -5.95 -24.91
CA LEU A 322 4.13 -5.86 -23.81
C LEU A 322 4.04 -7.19 -23.07
N ILE A 323 3.98 -8.32 -23.77
CA ILE A 323 4.02 -9.66 -23.16
C ILE A 323 5.31 -9.84 -22.35
N LYS A 324 6.47 -9.49 -22.92
CA LYS A 324 7.77 -9.52 -22.21
C LYS A 324 7.68 -8.70 -20.93
N ASN A 325 7.23 -7.45 -21.03
CA ASN A 325 7.11 -6.57 -19.88
C ASN A 325 6.17 -7.15 -18.83
N SER A 326 4.98 -7.65 -19.20
CA SER A 326 4.03 -8.31 -18.29
C SER A 326 4.68 -9.47 -17.52
N VAL A 327 5.44 -10.33 -18.19
CA VAL A 327 6.11 -11.48 -17.57
C VAL A 327 7.20 -11.01 -16.59
N VAL A 328 8.02 -10.05 -17.01
CA VAL A 328 9.10 -9.53 -16.16
C VAL A 328 8.54 -8.76 -14.97
N TYR A 329 7.47 -7.98 -15.16
CA TYR A 329 6.74 -7.31 -14.09
C TYR A 329 6.11 -8.30 -13.12
N PHE A 330 5.50 -9.37 -13.63
CA PHE A 330 4.92 -10.42 -12.80
C PHE A 330 5.98 -11.05 -11.89
N PHE A 331 7.13 -11.47 -12.43
CA PHE A 331 8.18 -12.05 -11.59
C PHE A 331 8.90 -11.01 -10.72
N GLY A 332 9.02 -9.76 -11.18
CA GLY A 332 9.47 -8.64 -10.36
C GLY A 332 8.65 -8.48 -9.08
N ALA A 333 7.35 -8.81 -9.11
CA ALA A 333 6.49 -8.79 -7.94
C ALA A 333 6.81 -9.87 -6.88
N PHE A 334 7.64 -10.87 -7.19
CA PHE A 334 8.13 -11.84 -6.21
C PHE A 334 9.53 -11.49 -5.68
N SER A 335 9.96 -10.24 -5.86
CA SER A 335 11.27 -9.71 -5.43
C SER A 335 11.11 -8.38 -4.68
N LEU A 336 12.17 -7.55 -4.65
CA LEU A 336 12.11 -6.16 -4.19
C LEU A 336 11.32 -5.23 -5.13
N GLY A 337 10.80 -5.73 -6.24
CA GLY A 337 10.05 -4.95 -7.22
C GLY A 337 10.96 -4.14 -8.16
N TYR A 338 10.33 -3.29 -8.95
CA TYR A 338 11.01 -2.43 -9.92
C TYR A 338 11.58 -1.19 -9.23
N ILE A 339 12.87 -0.90 -9.45
CA ILE A 339 13.54 0.30 -8.95
C ILE A 339 13.54 1.35 -10.05
N ASN A 340 12.79 2.44 -9.83
CA ASN A 340 12.73 3.54 -10.78
C ASN A 340 14.12 4.19 -10.95
N LYS A 341 14.48 4.53 -12.19
CA LYS A 341 15.79 5.09 -12.59
C LYS A 341 16.99 4.17 -12.39
N ALA A 342 16.80 2.92 -11.96
CA ALA A 342 17.88 1.93 -11.99
C ALA A 342 18.16 1.47 -13.43
N PRO A 343 19.40 1.01 -13.73
CA PRO A 343 19.69 0.37 -15.00
C PRO A 343 18.81 -0.88 -15.24
N ASP A 344 18.43 -1.11 -16.50
CA ASP A 344 17.57 -2.24 -16.90
C ASP A 344 18.10 -3.59 -16.40
N TRP A 345 19.42 -3.81 -16.42
CA TRP A 345 20.03 -5.07 -15.96
C TRP A 345 19.73 -5.37 -14.49
N LEU A 346 19.62 -4.34 -13.64
CA LEU A 346 19.29 -4.52 -12.23
C LEU A 346 17.83 -4.94 -12.08
N ASN A 347 16.91 -4.32 -12.83
CA ASN A 347 15.50 -4.69 -12.82
C ASN A 347 15.27 -6.09 -13.41
N TYR A 348 16.04 -6.49 -14.43
CA TYR A 348 16.06 -7.87 -14.93
C TYR A 348 16.59 -8.86 -13.90
N PHE A 349 17.65 -8.51 -13.17
CA PHE A 349 18.17 -9.33 -12.08
C PHE A 349 17.14 -9.49 -10.95
N LEU A 350 16.45 -8.42 -10.56
CA LEU A 350 15.36 -8.49 -9.57
C LEU A 350 14.21 -9.39 -10.05
N ALA A 351 13.78 -9.26 -11.31
CA ALA A 351 12.79 -10.16 -11.88
C ALA A 351 13.26 -11.63 -11.91
N ALA A 352 14.53 -11.88 -12.24
CA ALA A 352 15.11 -13.22 -12.23
C ALA A 352 15.15 -13.83 -10.81
N THR A 353 15.55 -13.05 -9.79
CA THR A 353 15.47 -13.50 -8.39
C THR A 353 14.04 -13.77 -7.95
N GLY A 354 13.08 -12.94 -8.39
CA GLY A 354 11.65 -13.18 -8.15
C GLY A 354 11.14 -14.44 -8.84
N PHE A 355 11.58 -14.75 -10.05
CA PHE A 355 11.29 -16.02 -10.73
C PHE A 355 11.83 -17.21 -9.94
N LEU A 356 13.10 -17.17 -9.50
CA LEU A 356 13.68 -18.23 -8.68
C LEU A 356 12.90 -18.41 -7.37
N TYR A 357 12.50 -17.30 -6.74
CA TYR A 357 11.69 -17.35 -5.53
C TYR A 357 10.30 -17.95 -5.78
N PHE A 358 9.64 -17.57 -6.87
CA PHE A 358 8.36 -18.15 -7.29
C PHE A 358 8.47 -19.67 -7.51
N VAL A 359 9.48 -20.13 -8.25
CA VAL A 359 9.74 -21.57 -8.48
C VAL A 359 10.04 -22.28 -7.17
N PHE A 360 10.78 -21.64 -6.26
CA PHE A 360 11.08 -22.19 -4.95
C PHE A 360 9.82 -22.37 -4.08
N LEU A 361 8.89 -21.40 -4.10
CA LEU A 361 7.59 -21.53 -3.43
C LEU A 361 6.73 -22.65 -4.03
N LEU A 362 6.75 -22.82 -5.36
CA LEU A 362 6.11 -23.96 -6.02
C LEU A 362 6.72 -25.29 -5.56
N TYR A 363 8.05 -25.39 -5.57
CA TYR A 363 8.78 -26.58 -5.12
C TYR A 363 8.46 -26.94 -3.67
N LYS A 364 8.38 -25.94 -2.79
CA LYS A 364 7.99 -26.09 -1.37
C LYS A 364 6.47 -26.21 -1.15
N ARG A 365 5.68 -26.29 -2.24
CA ARG A 365 4.21 -26.45 -2.23
C ARG A 365 3.48 -25.36 -1.45
N LYS A 366 4.03 -24.15 -1.42
CA LYS A 366 3.43 -22.96 -0.77
C LYS A 366 2.40 -22.29 -1.69
N TYR A 367 1.50 -23.08 -2.27
CA TYR A 367 0.55 -22.64 -3.30
C TYR A 367 -0.37 -21.53 -2.82
N TRP A 368 -0.77 -21.58 -1.54
CA TRP A 368 -1.68 -20.59 -0.98
C TRP A 368 -1.02 -19.20 -0.88
N LEU A 369 0.25 -19.14 -0.43
CA LEU A 369 1.06 -17.89 -0.40
C LEU A 369 1.32 -17.34 -1.79
N LEU A 370 1.60 -18.24 -2.74
CA LEU A 370 1.80 -17.89 -4.14
C LEU A 370 0.53 -17.30 -4.75
N ALA A 371 -0.64 -17.90 -4.49
CA ALA A 371 -1.93 -17.37 -4.93
C ALA A 371 -2.24 -16.01 -4.28
N ALA A 372 -2.05 -15.89 -2.97
CA ALA A 372 -2.24 -14.63 -2.25
C ALA A 372 -1.36 -13.52 -2.84
N SER A 373 -0.06 -13.80 -3.04
CA SER A 373 0.89 -12.85 -3.59
C SER A 373 0.54 -12.45 -5.03
N THR A 374 0.20 -13.42 -5.88
CA THR A 374 -0.27 -13.20 -7.26
C THR A 374 -1.48 -12.27 -7.30
N ILE A 375 -2.47 -12.51 -6.43
CA ILE A 375 -3.71 -11.73 -6.37
C ILE A 375 -3.44 -10.27 -5.99
N THR A 376 -2.41 -9.98 -5.18
CA THR A 376 -2.05 -8.59 -4.84
C THR A 376 -1.57 -7.77 -6.03
N VAL A 377 -1.04 -8.42 -7.07
CA VAL A 377 -0.37 -7.73 -8.19
C VAL A 377 -1.05 -7.88 -9.53
N ILE A 378 -1.94 -8.88 -9.69
CA ILE A 378 -2.63 -9.15 -10.97
C ILE A 378 -3.40 -7.94 -11.52
N GLY A 379 -3.85 -7.04 -10.65
CA GLY A 379 -4.56 -5.83 -11.05
C GLY A 379 -3.71 -4.80 -11.80
N PHE A 380 -2.37 -4.87 -11.74
CA PHE A 380 -1.48 -3.90 -12.40
C PHE A 380 -0.26 -4.51 -13.12
N ALA A 381 0.28 -5.62 -12.63
CA ALA A 381 1.49 -6.26 -13.19
C ALA A 381 1.40 -6.58 -14.70
N PRO A 382 0.22 -6.86 -15.29
CA PRO A 382 0.14 -7.06 -16.74
C PRO A 382 0.54 -5.84 -17.58
N TYR A 383 0.48 -4.62 -17.05
CA TYR A 383 0.68 -3.41 -17.84
C TYR A 383 1.54 -2.34 -17.17
N TYR A 384 1.90 -2.50 -15.89
CA TYR A 384 2.72 -1.53 -15.16
C TYR A 384 3.73 -2.22 -14.25
N PRO A 385 4.98 -1.73 -14.17
CA PRO A 385 5.99 -2.33 -13.33
C PRO A 385 5.61 -2.33 -11.84
N PRO A 386 5.96 -3.39 -11.10
CA PRO A 386 5.74 -3.50 -9.66
C PRO A 386 6.70 -2.59 -8.89
N ILE A 387 6.52 -1.27 -8.99
CA ILE A 387 7.33 -0.33 -8.22
C ILE A 387 7.15 -0.59 -6.72
N GLN A 388 8.18 -0.29 -5.94
CA GLN A 388 8.23 -0.68 -4.53
C GLN A 388 7.02 -0.24 -3.70
N ALA A 389 6.47 0.95 -3.98
CA ALA A 389 5.27 1.47 -3.33
C ALA A 389 4.01 0.65 -3.62
N TYR A 390 3.90 0.05 -4.81
CA TYR A 390 2.76 -0.76 -5.23
C TYR A 390 2.89 -2.19 -4.70
N MET A 391 4.13 -2.59 -4.43
CA MET A 391 4.49 -3.88 -3.83
C MET A 391 4.34 -3.94 -2.33
N TYR A 392 4.10 -2.81 -1.65
CA TYR A 392 4.12 -2.76 -0.19
C TYR A 392 3.22 -3.81 0.47
N GLY A 393 2.01 -4.00 -0.07
CA GLY A 393 1.10 -5.03 0.42
C GLY A 393 1.66 -6.45 0.26
N ASN A 394 2.37 -6.73 -0.83
CA ASN A 394 2.90 -8.06 -1.10
C ASN A 394 4.15 -8.39 -0.28
N TYR A 395 4.94 -7.40 0.17
CA TYR A 395 6.17 -7.67 0.93
C TYR A 395 5.92 -8.48 2.19
N LEU A 396 4.80 -8.23 2.89
CA LEU A 396 4.40 -9.03 4.05
C LEU A 396 4.22 -10.51 3.69
N LEU A 397 3.54 -10.80 2.57
CA LEU A 397 3.30 -12.16 2.10
C LEU A 397 4.59 -12.84 1.65
N LEU A 398 5.46 -12.12 0.95
CA LEU A 398 6.76 -12.65 0.52
C LEU A 398 7.66 -12.95 1.72
N ILE A 399 7.71 -12.08 2.74
CA ILE A 399 8.49 -12.29 3.96
C ILE A 399 7.92 -13.47 4.75
N TRP A 400 6.60 -13.55 4.91
CA TRP A 400 5.97 -14.70 5.55
C TRP A 400 6.31 -16.01 4.81
N ALA A 401 6.19 -16.01 3.49
CA ALA A 401 6.56 -17.16 2.68
C ALA A 401 8.03 -17.56 2.87
N LEU A 402 8.93 -16.57 3.01
CA LEU A 402 10.34 -16.82 3.25
C LEU A 402 10.54 -17.50 4.60
N ILE A 403 9.91 -16.95 5.65
CA ILE A 403 9.95 -17.49 7.01
C ILE A 403 9.46 -18.95 7.02
N GLU A 404 8.33 -19.26 6.39
CA GLU A 404 7.82 -20.64 6.34
C GLU A 404 8.76 -21.63 5.66
N VAL A 405 9.61 -21.14 4.76
CA VAL A 405 10.56 -22.00 4.06
C VAL A 405 11.88 -22.13 4.80
N ILE A 406 12.36 -21.08 5.46
CA ILE A 406 13.65 -21.11 6.18
C ILE A 406 13.52 -21.67 7.60
N LEU A 407 12.38 -21.47 8.27
CA LEU A 407 12.18 -21.86 9.67
C LEU A 407 12.50 -23.35 9.94
N PRO A 408 12.14 -24.31 9.05
CA PRO A 408 12.51 -25.73 9.23
C PRO A 408 14.01 -26.03 9.27
N PHE A 409 14.87 -25.10 8.84
CA PHE A 409 16.33 -25.25 8.89
C PHE A 409 16.93 -24.73 10.21
N PHE A 410 16.13 -24.13 11.08
CA PHE A 410 16.57 -23.68 12.40
C PHE A 410 16.43 -24.79 13.46
N PRO A 411 17.12 -24.69 14.62
CA PRO A 411 16.99 -25.65 15.70
C PRO A 411 15.54 -25.82 16.17
N LYS A 412 15.17 -27.02 16.66
CA LYS A 412 13.79 -27.33 17.12
C LYS A 412 13.20 -26.30 18.10
N SER A 413 14.04 -25.74 18.97
CA SER A 413 13.65 -24.67 19.90
C SER A 413 13.07 -23.41 19.24
N TRP A 414 13.33 -23.20 17.94
CA TRP A 414 12.78 -22.10 17.13
C TRP A 414 11.54 -22.51 16.35
N SER A 415 11.43 -23.78 15.96
CA SER A 415 10.32 -24.31 15.16
C SER A 415 9.13 -24.78 15.99
N ASP A 416 9.37 -25.18 17.23
CA ASP A 416 8.34 -25.76 18.09
C ASP A 416 7.60 -24.66 18.85
N THR A 417 6.28 -24.80 18.92
CA THR A 417 5.45 -23.95 19.79
C THR A 417 5.73 -24.32 21.24
N ASN A 418 6.14 -23.34 22.05
CA ASN A 418 6.44 -23.57 23.45
C ASN A 418 5.17 -24.05 24.18
N PRO A 419 5.16 -25.20 24.89
CA PRO A 419 3.97 -25.68 25.60
C PRO A 419 3.45 -24.70 26.66
N ALA A 420 4.29 -23.77 27.11
CA ALA A 420 3.90 -22.70 28.04
C ALA A 420 3.06 -21.58 27.40
N ASP A 421 2.91 -21.58 26.07
CA ASP A 421 2.15 -20.57 25.32
C ASP A 421 0.72 -21.04 24.92
N SER A 422 0.35 -22.28 25.27
CA SER A 422 -1.01 -22.83 25.15
C SER A 422 -1.74 -22.73 26.48
#